data_AF-A0A8H7EPZ3-F1
#
_entry.id   AF-A0A8H7EPZ3-F1
#
_cell.length_a   1.000
_cell.length_b   1.000
_cell.length_c   1.000
_cell.angle_alpha   90.00
_cell.angle_beta   90.00
_cell.angle_gamma   90.00
#
_symmetry.space_group_name_H-M   'P 1'
#
loop_
_entity.id
_entity.type
_entity.pdbx_description
1 polymer ?
#
loop_
_entity_poly.entity_id
_entity_poly.type
_entity_poly.pdbx_seq_one_letter_code
_entity_poly.pdbx_strand_id
1 'polypeptide(L)'
;MVLWFISGDTINDASQTLAGVMQIVREILSYFPFMALLFMRYAYPKPLDDIFMESLRFVDRCHPGRPPYAEVLSRERFRNNYWKSADDFSKGVRAKVRLFVLGVFVLLASGLPKVGPLVLPIAGAYASFHSLGNKQGIVIGACFFFISHHTAMKLLHALVVMRALMRQMFDPYFARMDMNRIDRRRWLQRRKELLFAFSALTYFLTHIPYIAFIGYGISQATAAYMLTTVVDPPQPLSKLRKQTVDELSVSESEMDRKTR
;
A
#
# COMPACT_ATOMS: atom_id res chain seq x y z
N MET A 1 -40.45 10.81 -53.34
CA MET A 1 -39.88 11.89 -52.50
C MET A 1 -39.83 11.57 -50.99
N VAL A 2 -40.23 10.36 -50.55
CA VAL A 2 -40.25 9.96 -49.13
C VAL A 2 -39.03 9.10 -48.72
N LEU A 3 -38.34 8.46 -49.68
CA LEU A 3 -37.18 7.61 -49.42
C LEU A 3 -35.89 8.37 -49.01
N TRP A 4 -35.78 9.66 -49.32
CA TRP A 4 -34.59 10.46 -48.99
C TRP A 4 -34.56 10.92 -47.52
N PHE A 5 -35.74 11.03 -46.89
CA PHE A 5 -35.86 11.45 -45.49
C PHE A 5 -35.50 10.32 -44.52
N ILE A 6 -35.83 9.07 -44.85
CA ILE A 6 -35.57 7.92 -43.96
C ILE A 6 -34.08 7.54 -43.98
N SER A 7 -33.40 7.61 -45.14
CA SER A 7 -31.98 7.27 -45.23
C SER A 7 -31.05 8.31 -44.59
N GLY A 8 -31.43 9.60 -44.58
CA GLY A 8 -30.60 10.67 -43.99
C GLY A 8 -30.47 10.57 -42.47
N ASP A 9 -31.58 10.29 -41.78
CA ASP A 9 -31.58 10.20 -40.31
C ASP A 9 -30.88 8.93 -39.82
N THR A 10 -31.04 7.79 -40.51
CA THR A 10 -30.39 6.54 -40.08
C THR A 10 -28.86 6.58 -40.25
N ILE A 11 -28.35 7.27 -41.27
CA ILE A 11 -26.89 7.41 -41.51
C ILE A 11 -26.26 8.42 -40.55
N ASN A 12 -26.97 9.51 -40.22
CA ASN A 12 -26.53 10.47 -39.21
C ASN A 12 -26.57 9.86 -37.79
N ASP A 13 -27.61 9.08 -37.46
CA ASP A 13 -27.67 8.36 -36.18
C ASP A 13 -26.59 7.27 -36.07
N ALA A 14 -26.34 6.52 -37.15
CA ALA A 14 -25.27 5.51 -37.16
C ALA A 14 -23.88 6.12 -36.99
N SER A 15 -23.62 7.29 -37.59
CA SER A 15 -22.32 7.98 -37.45
C SER A 15 -22.16 8.65 -36.09
N GLN A 16 -23.22 9.23 -35.51
CA GLN A 16 -23.20 9.80 -34.16
C GLN A 16 -23.05 8.72 -33.08
N THR A 17 -23.75 7.58 -33.22
CA THR A 17 -23.59 6.44 -32.32
C THR A 17 -22.19 5.83 -32.43
N LEU A 18 -21.63 5.72 -33.64
CA LEU A 18 -20.25 5.25 -33.83
C LEU A 18 -19.23 6.20 -33.21
N ALA A 19 -19.41 7.52 -33.35
CA ALA A 19 -18.54 8.53 -32.74
C ALA A 19 -18.62 8.49 -31.20
N GLY A 20 -19.83 8.35 -30.65
CA GLY A 20 -20.04 8.19 -29.20
C GLY A 20 -19.39 6.91 -28.66
N VAL A 21 -19.55 5.78 -29.35
CA VAL A 21 -18.90 4.52 -28.99
C VAL A 21 -17.38 4.65 -29.07
N MET A 22 -16.83 5.32 -30.09
CA MET A 22 -15.39 5.48 -30.24
C MET A 22 -14.80 6.40 -29.16
N GLN A 23 -15.54 7.43 -28.73
CA GLN A 23 -15.17 8.29 -27.62
C GLN A 23 -15.20 7.54 -26.28
N ILE A 24 -16.25 6.75 -26.04
CA ILE A 24 -16.35 5.88 -24.86
C ILE A 24 -15.23 4.84 -24.86
N VAL A 25 -14.92 4.21 -26.00
CA VAL A 25 -13.81 3.26 -26.13
C VAL A 25 -12.49 3.96 -25.83
N ARG A 26 -12.27 5.18 -26.33
CA ARG A 26 -11.05 5.94 -26.05
C ARG A 26 -10.92 6.32 -24.58
N GLU A 27 -12.02 6.72 -23.94
CA GLU A 27 -12.06 7.01 -22.51
C GLU A 27 -11.80 5.73 -21.69
N ILE A 28 -12.49 4.63 -21.99
CA ILE A 28 -12.29 3.32 -21.34
C ILE A 28 -10.85 2.85 -21.54
N LEU A 29 -10.29 2.98 -22.74
CA LEU A 29 -8.91 2.60 -23.06
C LEU A 29 -7.90 3.47 -22.29
N SER A 30 -8.22 4.74 -22.06
CA SER A 30 -7.41 5.64 -21.22
C SER A 30 -7.51 5.30 -19.72
N TYR A 31 -8.64 4.76 -19.26
CA TYR A 31 -8.82 4.27 -17.88
C TYR A 31 -8.34 2.82 -17.69
N PHE A 32 -8.12 2.09 -18.78
CA PHE A 32 -7.66 0.70 -18.80
C PHE A 32 -6.37 0.45 -18.00
N PRO A 33 -5.29 1.26 -18.08
CA PRO A 33 -4.10 1.02 -17.27
C PRO A 33 -4.38 1.11 -15.77
N PHE A 34 -5.27 2.01 -15.35
CA PHE A 34 -5.68 2.16 -13.95
C PHE A 34 -6.57 1.00 -13.49
N MET A 35 -7.51 0.58 -14.33
CA MET A 35 -8.39 -0.56 -14.08
C MET A 35 -7.61 -1.87 -14.00
N ALA A 36 -6.65 -2.08 -14.91
CA ALA A 36 -5.75 -3.23 -14.92
C ALA A 36 -4.85 -3.25 -13.68
N LEU A 37 -4.36 -2.09 -13.23
CA LEU A 37 -3.61 -1.95 -11.98
C LEU A 37 -4.47 -2.33 -10.77
N LEU A 38 -5.71 -1.86 -10.71
CA LEU A 38 -6.64 -2.21 -9.65
C LEU A 38 -7.01 -3.70 -9.66
N PHE A 39 -7.21 -4.27 -10.85
CA PHE A 39 -7.51 -5.68 -11.04
C PHE A 39 -6.33 -6.56 -10.65
N MET A 40 -5.11 -6.26 -11.11
CA MET A 40 -3.88 -6.95 -10.69
C MET A 40 -3.70 -6.86 -9.16
N ARG A 41 -3.92 -5.68 -8.57
CA ARG A 41 -3.78 -5.46 -7.13
C ARG A 41 -4.80 -6.25 -6.30
N TYR A 42 -6.00 -6.48 -6.83
CA TYR A 42 -7.10 -7.05 -6.07
C TYR A 42 -7.35 -8.54 -6.36
N ALA A 43 -7.19 -8.98 -7.61
CA ALA A 43 -7.47 -10.35 -8.02
C ALA A 43 -6.26 -11.29 -7.88
N TYR A 44 -5.02 -10.82 -8.11
CA TYR A 44 -3.82 -11.65 -8.12
C TYR A 44 -2.61 -10.95 -7.48
N PRO A 45 -2.44 -11.02 -6.14
CA PRO A 45 -1.24 -10.50 -5.47
C PRO A 45 0.04 -11.32 -5.75
N LYS A 46 -0.09 -12.50 -6.36
CA LYS A 46 1.01 -13.46 -6.57
C LYS A 46 2.16 -12.95 -7.45
N PRO A 47 1.94 -12.25 -8.58
CA PRO A 47 3.04 -11.73 -9.40
C PRO A 47 3.89 -10.68 -8.67
N LEU A 48 3.29 -9.89 -7.77
CA LEU A 48 4.01 -8.91 -6.95
C LEU A 48 4.92 -9.60 -5.93
N ASP A 49 4.39 -10.65 -5.34
CA ASP A 49 5.08 -11.51 -4.40
C ASP A 49 6.29 -12.20 -5.05
N ASP A 50 6.12 -12.70 -6.28
CA ASP A 50 7.18 -13.32 -7.06
C ASP A 50 8.29 -12.31 -7.43
N ILE A 51 7.93 -11.09 -7.85
CA ILE A 51 8.90 -10.01 -8.15
C ILE A 51 9.69 -9.63 -6.89
N PHE A 52 9.01 -9.52 -5.76
CA PHE A 52 9.65 -9.22 -4.47
C PHE A 52 10.65 -10.31 -4.07
N MET A 53 10.27 -11.58 -4.18
CA MET A 53 11.16 -12.71 -3.86
C MET A 53 12.32 -12.83 -4.83
N GLU A 54 12.12 -12.61 -6.13
CA GLU A 54 13.21 -12.62 -7.10
C GLU A 54 14.17 -11.46 -6.86
N SER A 55 13.65 -10.30 -6.46
CA SER A 55 14.47 -9.16 -6.06
C SER A 55 15.30 -9.47 -4.81
N LEU A 56 14.73 -10.15 -3.81
CA LEU A 56 15.50 -10.62 -2.65
C LEU A 56 16.59 -11.60 -3.05
N ARG A 57 16.31 -12.57 -3.93
CA ARG A 57 17.33 -13.50 -4.44
C ARG A 57 18.45 -12.77 -5.17
N PHE A 58 18.12 -11.75 -5.94
CA PHE A 58 19.11 -10.91 -6.60
C PHE A 58 20.00 -10.19 -5.57
N VAL A 59 19.42 -9.60 -4.53
CA VAL A 59 20.17 -8.93 -3.46
C VAL A 59 21.07 -9.92 -2.70
N ASP A 60 20.56 -11.12 -2.39
CA ASP A 60 21.33 -12.21 -1.76
C ASP A 60 22.53 -12.64 -2.63
N ARG A 61 22.34 -12.77 -3.96
CA ARG A 61 23.42 -13.07 -4.91
C ARG A 61 24.50 -11.98 -4.91
N CYS A 62 24.12 -10.71 -4.81
CA CYS A 62 25.06 -9.59 -4.77
C CYS A 62 25.79 -9.44 -3.43
N HIS A 63 25.28 -10.04 -2.34
CA HIS A 63 25.86 -9.92 -0.99
C HIS A 63 26.08 -11.30 -0.35
N PRO A 64 27.03 -12.11 -0.86
CA PRO A 64 27.25 -13.48 -0.39
C PRO A 64 27.72 -13.58 1.07
N GLY A 65 28.19 -12.47 1.66
CA GLY A 65 28.60 -12.41 3.07
C GLY A 65 27.45 -12.27 4.08
N ARG A 66 26.19 -12.20 3.63
CA ARG A 66 25.01 -12.08 4.50
C ARG A 66 24.16 -13.37 4.46
N PRO A 67 23.40 -13.69 5.51
CA PRO A 67 22.50 -14.83 5.49
C PRO A 67 21.42 -14.62 4.41
N PRO A 68 21.07 -15.67 3.63
CA PRO A 68 20.16 -15.52 2.49
C PRO A 68 18.72 -15.23 2.97
N TYR A 69 18.20 -14.04 2.67
CA TYR A 69 16.84 -13.64 3.05
C TYR A 69 15.79 -14.43 2.28
N ALA A 70 15.96 -14.54 0.96
CA ALA A 70 14.98 -15.19 0.10
C ALA A 70 14.80 -16.66 0.48
N GLU A 71 15.88 -17.33 0.86
CA GLU A 71 15.82 -18.74 1.27
C GLU A 71 15.03 -18.90 2.56
N VAL A 72 15.29 -18.09 3.59
CA VAL A 72 14.54 -18.16 4.85
C VAL A 72 13.07 -17.83 4.63
N LEU A 73 12.77 -16.74 3.93
CA LEU A 73 11.39 -16.32 3.65
C LEU A 73 10.63 -17.31 2.76
N SER A 74 11.32 -18.06 1.89
CA SER A 74 10.69 -19.05 1.02
C SER A 74 10.26 -20.32 1.78
N ARG A 75 10.92 -20.63 2.90
CA ARG A 75 10.61 -21.78 3.75
C ARG A 75 9.41 -21.54 4.65
N GLU A 76 9.08 -20.29 4.94
CA GLU A 76 7.87 -19.95 5.67
C GLU A 76 6.66 -20.11 4.76
N ARG A 77 5.70 -20.95 5.18
CA ARG A 77 4.48 -21.20 4.41
C ARG A 77 3.79 -19.87 4.14
N PHE A 78 3.65 -19.52 2.86
CA PHE A 78 2.75 -18.48 2.42
C PHE A 78 1.31 -18.91 2.77
N ARG A 79 0.82 -18.54 3.97
CA ARG A 79 -0.54 -18.87 4.40
C ARG A 79 -1.49 -17.95 3.65
N ASN A 80 -1.88 -18.40 2.46
CA ASN A 80 -2.85 -17.74 1.60
C ASN A 80 -4.27 -17.83 2.20
N ASN A 81 -4.51 -17.14 3.32
CA ASN A 81 -5.84 -16.98 3.90
C ASN A 81 -6.52 -15.68 3.43
N TYR A 82 -6.20 -15.19 2.22
CA TYR A 82 -6.85 -13.98 1.68
C TYR A 82 -8.32 -14.20 1.31
N TRP A 83 -8.70 -15.44 0.96
CA TRP A 83 -10.05 -15.80 0.51
C TRP A 83 -10.96 -16.41 1.58
N LYS A 84 -10.46 -16.71 2.79
CA LYS A 84 -11.26 -17.46 3.79
C LYS A 84 -12.11 -16.61 4.74
N SER A 85 -12.13 -15.29 4.59
CA SER A 85 -13.06 -14.43 5.31
C SER A 85 -13.56 -13.31 4.40
N ALA A 86 -14.66 -13.57 3.69
CA ALA A 86 -15.52 -12.51 3.14
C ALA A 86 -15.87 -11.45 4.22
N ASP A 87 -15.88 -11.85 5.49
CA ASP A 87 -16.02 -10.97 6.65
C ASP A 87 -14.83 -10.03 6.90
N ASP A 88 -13.58 -10.44 6.65
CA ASP A 88 -12.40 -9.58 6.79
C ASP A 88 -12.25 -8.64 5.59
N PHE A 89 -12.69 -9.08 4.41
CA PHE A 89 -12.85 -8.20 3.26
C PHE A 89 -13.89 -7.11 3.54
N SER A 90 -15.07 -7.45 4.07
CA SER A 90 -16.11 -6.47 4.39
C SER A 90 -15.67 -5.48 5.48
N LYS A 91 -14.87 -5.91 6.47
CA LYS A 91 -14.29 -5.04 7.51
C LYS A 91 -13.19 -4.13 6.94
N GLY A 92 -12.33 -4.66 6.06
CA GLY A 92 -11.29 -3.90 5.37
C GLY A 92 -11.85 -2.87 4.38
N VAL A 93 -12.89 -3.25 3.63
CA VAL A 93 -13.65 -2.37 2.75
C VAL A 93 -14.40 -1.33 3.57
N ARG A 94 -15.09 -1.69 4.66
CA ARG A 94 -15.75 -0.70 5.54
C ARG A 94 -14.78 0.32 6.12
N ALA A 95 -13.56 -0.07 6.50
CA ALA A 95 -12.55 0.87 6.96
C ALA A 95 -12.04 1.79 5.83
N LYS A 96 -11.85 1.27 4.62
CA LYS A 96 -11.44 2.06 3.44
C LYS A 96 -12.58 2.97 2.94
N VAL A 97 -13.81 2.49 2.95
CA VAL A 97 -15.03 3.27 2.68
C VAL A 97 -15.22 4.33 3.73
N ARG A 98 -14.98 4.06 5.02
CA ARG A 98 -15.04 5.08 6.07
C ARG A 98 -14.00 6.18 5.86
N LEU A 99 -12.79 5.85 5.42
CA LEU A 99 -11.78 6.85 5.04
C LEU A 99 -12.19 7.64 3.79
N PHE A 100 -12.78 6.96 2.80
CA PHE A 100 -13.28 7.61 1.59
C PHE A 100 -14.46 8.54 1.91
N VAL A 101 -15.41 8.10 2.73
CA VAL A 101 -16.52 8.89 3.25
C VAL A 101 -16.02 10.04 4.11
N LEU A 102 -14.97 9.85 4.93
CA LEU A 102 -14.34 10.95 5.65
C LEU A 102 -13.70 11.96 4.68
N GLY A 103 -13.04 11.49 3.63
CA GLY A 103 -12.48 12.34 2.57
C GLY A 103 -13.56 13.10 1.79
N VAL A 104 -14.68 12.44 1.46
CA VAL A 104 -15.86 13.04 0.83
C VAL A 104 -16.55 14.01 1.79
N PHE A 105 -16.63 13.69 3.07
CA PHE A 105 -17.17 14.56 4.11
C PHE A 105 -16.30 15.79 4.31
N VAL A 106 -14.97 15.65 4.31
CA VAL A 106 -14.02 16.77 4.33
C VAL A 106 -14.14 17.60 3.04
N LEU A 107 -14.35 16.96 1.88
CA LEU A 107 -14.57 17.65 0.60
C LEU A 107 -15.90 18.42 0.57
N LEU A 108 -16.98 17.83 1.09
CA LEU A 108 -18.29 18.47 1.24
C LEU A 108 -18.24 19.60 2.28
N ALA A 109 -17.54 19.39 3.39
CA ALA A 109 -17.28 20.41 4.41
C ALA A 109 -16.39 21.54 3.87
N SER A 110 -15.48 21.25 2.94
CA SER A 110 -14.66 22.23 2.22
C SER A 110 -15.47 23.07 1.22
N GLY A 111 -16.66 22.63 0.82
CA GLY A 111 -17.58 23.40 -0.02
C GLY A 111 -18.36 24.48 0.73
N LEU A 112 -18.29 24.51 2.07
CA LEU A 112 -18.95 25.55 2.88
C LEU A 112 -18.08 26.81 2.95
N PRO A 113 -18.56 27.97 2.44
CA PRO A 113 -17.75 29.17 2.19
C PRO A 113 -17.18 29.83 3.45
N LYS A 114 -17.60 29.45 4.66
CA LYS A 114 -17.10 30.01 5.93
C LYS A 114 -16.19 29.08 6.75
N VAL A 115 -16.23 27.77 6.52
CA VAL A 115 -15.44 26.77 7.28
C VAL A 115 -14.44 26.00 6.42
N GLY A 116 -14.58 26.03 5.10
CA GLY A 116 -13.67 25.32 4.18
C GLY A 116 -12.17 25.65 4.33
N PRO A 117 -11.75 26.90 4.58
CA PRO A 117 -10.34 27.23 4.78
C PRO A 117 -9.75 26.72 6.10
N LEU A 118 -10.56 26.49 7.13
CA LEU A 118 -10.12 26.13 8.49
C LEU A 118 -10.13 24.61 8.75
N VAL A 119 -10.99 23.86 8.07
CA VAL A 119 -11.09 22.40 8.20
C VAL A 119 -9.79 21.71 7.74
N LEU A 120 -9.14 22.24 6.70
CA LEU A 120 -7.93 21.67 6.11
C LEU A 120 -6.67 21.82 6.97
N PRO A 121 -6.33 23.01 7.53
CA PRO A 121 -5.22 23.13 8.47
C PRO A 121 -5.48 22.37 9.77
N ILE A 122 -6.74 22.28 10.25
CA ILE A 122 -7.08 21.46 11.42
C ILE A 122 -6.92 19.96 11.11
N ALA A 123 -7.36 19.49 9.94
CA ALA A 123 -7.19 18.10 9.51
C ALA A 123 -5.71 17.75 9.25
N GLY A 124 -4.94 18.65 8.64
CA GLY A 124 -3.51 18.52 8.42
C GLY A 124 -2.72 18.52 9.73
N ALA A 125 -3.09 19.40 10.67
CA ALA A 125 -2.54 19.45 12.01
C ALA A 125 -2.89 18.18 12.78
N TYR A 126 -4.14 17.71 12.76
CA TYR A 126 -4.58 16.49 13.44
C TYR A 126 -3.87 15.24 12.87
N ALA A 127 -3.77 15.12 11.55
CA ALA A 127 -3.03 14.04 10.89
C ALA A 127 -1.54 14.07 11.21
N SER A 128 -0.95 15.26 11.41
CA SER A 128 0.47 15.43 11.73
C SER A 128 0.77 15.23 13.21
N PHE A 129 -0.09 15.74 14.11
CA PHE A 129 -0.02 15.53 15.56
C PHE A 129 -0.05 14.04 15.90
N HIS A 130 -0.94 13.29 15.28
CA HIS A 130 -1.07 11.86 15.56
C HIS A 130 0.08 11.02 14.96
N SER A 131 0.92 11.59 14.09
CA SER A 131 1.88 10.80 13.32
C SER A 131 3.35 11.20 13.46
N LEU A 132 3.65 12.41 13.90
CA LEU A 132 5.02 12.94 13.95
C LEU A 132 5.46 13.39 15.36
N GLY A 133 4.54 13.42 16.33
CA GLY A 133 4.81 13.86 17.70
C GLY A 133 4.66 15.38 17.87
N ASN A 134 4.51 15.83 19.12
CA ASN A 134 4.06 17.19 19.47
C ASN A 134 4.83 18.33 18.78
N LYS A 135 6.15 18.19 18.58
CA LYS A 135 6.98 19.27 18.02
C LYS A 135 6.85 19.42 16.50
N GLN A 136 6.75 18.31 15.76
CA GLN A 136 6.64 18.34 14.30
C GLN A 136 5.22 18.63 13.82
N GLY A 137 4.20 18.26 14.61
CA GLY A 137 2.79 18.56 14.32
C GLY A 137 2.46 20.06 14.30
N ILE A 138 3.06 20.84 15.19
CA ILE A 138 2.90 22.30 15.25
C ILE A 138 3.53 22.97 14.02
N VAL A 139 4.74 22.56 13.64
CA VAL A 139 5.45 23.12 12.47
C VAL A 139 4.67 22.86 11.18
N ILE A 140 4.15 21.63 11.02
CA ILE A 140 3.36 21.28 9.85
C ILE A 140 2.01 22.00 9.87
N GLY A 141 1.35 22.12 11.03
CA GLY A 141 0.13 22.91 11.19
C GLY A 141 0.31 24.38 10.81
N ALA A 142 1.42 25.00 11.22
CA ALA A 142 1.78 26.36 10.84
C ALA A 142 2.06 26.50 9.33
N CYS A 143 2.77 25.55 8.73
CA CYS A 143 2.97 25.51 7.27
C CYS A 143 1.64 25.34 6.51
N PHE A 144 0.72 24.49 6.99
CA PHE A 144 -0.60 24.30 6.38
C PHE A 144 -1.49 25.54 6.45
N PHE A 145 -1.29 26.41 7.45
CA PHE A 145 -2.00 27.68 7.55
C PHE A 145 -1.55 28.70 6.48
N PHE A 146 -0.27 28.67 6.09
CA PHE A 146 0.28 29.54 5.03
C PHE A 146 0.11 28.97 3.62
N ILE A 147 -0.28 27.71 3.46
CA ILE A 147 -0.38 27.03 2.16
C ILE A 147 -1.81 27.19 1.58
N SER A 148 -1.90 27.45 0.27
CA SER A 148 -3.19 27.55 -0.44
C SER A 148 -4.00 26.25 -0.30
N HIS A 149 -5.32 26.37 -0.11
CA HIS A 149 -6.23 25.25 0.19
C HIS A 149 -6.16 24.09 -0.84
N HIS A 150 -5.91 24.41 -2.11
CA HIS A 150 -5.70 23.41 -3.16
C HIS A 150 -4.42 22.60 -2.95
N THR A 151 -3.34 23.27 -2.57
CA THR A 151 -2.03 22.66 -2.31
C THR A 151 -2.09 21.81 -1.04
N ALA A 152 -2.78 22.29 -0.01
CA ALA A 152 -3.04 21.52 1.21
C ALA A 152 -3.75 20.19 0.91
N MET A 153 -4.79 20.23 0.08
CA MET A 153 -5.54 19.03 -0.32
C MET A 153 -4.69 18.05 -1.12
N LYS A 154 -3.93 18.54 -2.12
CA LYS A 154 -3.01 17.70 -2.90
C LYS A 154 -1.95 17.05 -2.01
N LEU A 155 -1.39 17.81 -1.06
CA LEU A 155 -0.38 17.33 -0.13
C LEU A 155 -0.95 16.28 0.85
N LEU A 156 -2.12 16.54 1.42
CA LEU A 156 -2.77 15.60 2.34
C LEU A 156 -3.14 14.30 1.61
N HIS A 157 -3.69 14.42 0.40
CA HIS A 157 -3.97 13.27 -0.44
C HIS A 157 -2.70 12.48 -0.73
N ALA A 158 -1.62 13.14 -1.15
CA ALA A 158 -0.32 12.50 -1.37
C ALA A 158 0.19 11.79 -0.10
N LEU A 159 0.12 12.43 1.07
CA LEU A 159 0.54 11.85 2.36
C LEU A 159 -0.28 10.61 2.75
N VAL A 160 -1.59 10.62 2.51
CA VAL A 160 -2.46 9.46 2.76
C VAL A 160 -2.11 8.33 1.80
N VAL A 161 -1.91 8.66 0.51
CA VAL A 161 -1.52 7.69 -0.50
C VAL A 161 -0.16 7.08 -0.16
N MET A 162 0.86 7.88 0.18
CA MET A 162 2.18 7.41 0.63
C MET A 162 2.07 6.45 1.81
N ARG A 163 1.25 6.78 2.83
CA ARG A 163 1.01 5.89 3.99
C ARG A 163 0.31 4.59 3.63
N ALA A 164 -0.56 4.60 2.62
CA ALA A 164 -1.20 3.40 2.12
C ALA A 164 -0.20 2.55 1.32
N LEU A 165 0.63 3.20 0.50
CA LEU A 165 1.64 2.60 -0.36
C LEU A 165 2.71 1.88 0.45
N MET A 166 3.19 2.51 1.53
CA MET A 166 4.12 1.91 2.48
C MET A 166 3.58 0.56 3.01
N ARG A 167 2.31 0.51 3.44
CA ARG A 167 1.71 -0.73 3.94
C ARG A 167 1.63 -1.79 2.85
N GLN A 168 1.25 -1.40 1.64
CA GLN A 168 1.07 -2.31 0.51
C GLN A 168 2.39 -2.91 0.01
N MET A 169 3.49 -2.15 0.03
CA MET A 169 4.78 -2.64 -0.47
C MET A 169 5.38 -3.73 0.41
N PHE A 170 5.11 -3.71 1.72
CA PHE A 170 5.62 -4.71 2.67
C PHE A 170 4.61 -5.80 3.03
N ASP A 171 3.40 -5.76 2.46
CA ASP A 171 2.42 -6.85 2.59
C ASP A 171 3.01 -8.24 2.25
N PRO A 172 3.83 -8.45 1.18
CA PRO A 172 4.41 -9.78 0.91
C PRO A 172 5.35 -10.27 2.02
N TYR A 173 6.11 -9.37 2.65
CA TYR A 173 6.95 -9.69 3.80
C TYR A 173 6.09 -10.03 5.03
N PHE A 174 5.11 -9.18 5.34
CA PHE A 174 4.26 -9.38 6.50
C PHE A 174 3.37 -10.63 6.42
N ALA A 175 2.97 -11.02 5.21
CA ALA A 175 2.20 -12.23 4.97
C ALA A 175 3.00 -13.49 5.28
N ARG A 176 4.32 -13.47 5.11
CA ARG A 176 5.21 -14.61 5.42
C ARG A 176 5.50 -14.73 6.90
N MET A 177 5.84 -13.60 7.54
CA MET A 177 6.19 -13.53 8.96
C MET A 177 5.00 -13.72 9.92
N ASP A 178 3.79 -14.01 9.41
CA ASP A 178 2.52 -14.15 10.16
C ASP A 178 2.25 -13.01 11.17
N MET A 179 2.66 -11.77 10.85
CA MET A 179 2.57 -10.66 11.79
C MET A 179 1.13 -10.15 11.94
N ASN A 180 0.67 -10.01 13.19
CA ASN A 180 -0.65 -9.46 13.48
C ASN A 180 -0.75 -7.97 13.11
N ARG A 181 -1.98 -7.42 12.95
CA ARG A 181 -2.22 -6.00 12.59
C ARG A 181 -1.54 -5.01 13.55
N ILE A 182 -1.46 -5.37 14.82
CA ILE A 182 -0.82 -4.54 15.86
C ILE A 182 0.71 -4.56 15.68
N ASP A 183 1.29 -5.74 15.48
CA ASP A 183 2.74 -5.89 15.32
C ASP A 183 3.26 -5.25 14.03
N ARG A 184 2.51 -5.39 12.93
CA ARG A 184 2.79 -4.66 11.68
C ARG A 184 2.81 -3.15 11.89
N ARG A 185 1.85 -2.61 12.63
CA ARG A 185 1.79 -1.18 12.94
C ARG A 185 3.01 -0.74 13.76
N ARG A 186 3.37 -1.50 14.80
CA ARG A 186 4.55 -1.20 15.63
C ARG A 186 5.84 -1.28 14.80
N TRP A 187 5.97 -2.29 13.93
CA TRP A 187 7.13 -2.48 13.07
C TRP A 187 7.33 -1.29 12.14
N LEU A 188 6.26 -0.83 11.49
CA LEU A 188 6.26 0.35 10.62
C LEU A 188 6.56 1.64 11.39
N GLN A 189 5.98 1.81 12.59
CA GLN A 189 6.21 3.00 13.41
C GLN A 189 7.67 3.14 13.86
N ARG A 190 8.34 2.03 14.20
CA ARG A 190 9.77 2.05 14.57
C ARG A 190 10.69 2.50 13.43
N ARG A 191 10.23 2.40 12.18
CA ARG A 191 11.01 2.67 10.96
C ARG A 191 10.39 3.80 10.12
N LYS A 192 9.55 4.64 10.74
CA LYS A 192 8.66 5.57 10.04
C LYS A 192 9.40 6.51 9.08
N GLU A 193 10.59 6.96 9.45
CA GLU A 193 11.31 8.03 8.73
C GLU A 193 11.86 7.53 7.39
N LEU A 194 12.58 6.41 7.45
CA LEU A 194 13.18 5.78 6.27
C LEU A 194 12.10 5.21 5.34
N LEU A 195 11.08 4.56 5.92
CA LEU A 195 9.95 4.05 5.15
C LEU A 195 9.16 5.18 4.48
N PHE A 196 9.04 6.34 5.14
CA PHE A 196 8.34 7.48 4.59
C PHE A 196 9.05 8.02 3.34
N ALA A 197 10.38 8.22 3.40
CA ALA A 197 11.18 8.64 2.25
C ALA A 197 11.05 7.66 1.08
N PHE A 198 11.13 6.35 1.36
CA PHE A 198 10.92 5.31 0.36
C PHE A 198 9.52 5.38 -0.28
N SER A 199 8.48 5.55 0.53
CA SER A 199 7.10 5.67 0.04
C SER A 199 6.87 6.93 -0.78
N ALA A 200 7.62 8.01 -0.50
CA ALA A 200 7.56 9.24 -1.27
C ALA A 200 8.15 9.07 -2.67
N LEU A 201 9.32 8.43 -2.78
CA LEU A 201 9.93 8.10 -4.07
C LEU A 201 9.02 7.18 -4.91
N THR A 202 8.47 6.15 -4.26
CA THR A 202 7.50 5.22 -4.86
C THR A 202 6.24 5.94 -5.33
N TYR A 203 5.74 6.91 -4.55
CA TYR A 203 4.56 7.68 -4.91
C TYR A 203 4.76 8.42 -6.24
N PHE A 204 5.88 9.14 -6.40
CA PHE A 204 6.17 9.82 -7.67
C PHE A 204 6.29 8.85 -8.84
N LEU A 205 6.91 7.69 -8.60
CA LEU A 205 7.14 6.68 -9.64
C LEU A 205 5.84 5.98 -10.09
N THR A 206 4.88 5.79 -9.19
CA THR A 206 3.62 5.08 -9.46
C THR A 206 2.46 5.98 -9.86
N HIS A 207 2.55 7.29 -9.61
CA HIS A 207 1.49 8.24 -9.99
C HIS A 207 1.49 8.62 -11.47
N ILE A 208 2.54 8.31 -12.23
CA ILE A 208 2.59 8.56 -13.68
C ILE A 208 1.98 7.34 -14.39
N PRO A 209 0.77 7.44 -14.98
CA PRO A 209 0.01 6.27 -15.45
C PRO A 209 0.75 5.43 -16.50
N TYR A 210 1.52 6.06 -17.39
CA TYR A 210 2.31 5.37 -18.41
C TYR A 210 3.49 4.57 -17.85
N ILE A 211 4.06 5.03 -16.73
CA ILE A 211 5.22 4.39 -16.09
C ILE A 211 4.76 3.52 -14.92
N ALA A 212 3.53 3.69 -14.43
CA ALA A 212 3.05 3.11 -13.19
C ALA A 212 3.32 1.60 -13.11
N PHE A 213 3.04 0.83 -14.17
CA PHE A 213 3.28 -0.61 -14.18
C PHE A 213 4.76 -0.97 -13.92
N ILE A 214 5.68 -0.36 -14.66
CA ILE A 214 7.13 -0.56 -14.49
C ILE A 214 7.59 0.00 -13.14
N GLY A 215 7.07 1.17 -12.80
CA GLY A 215 7.30 1.85 -11.54
C GLY A 215 6.95 0.98 -10.33
N TYR A 216 5.83 0.28 -10.38
CA TYR A 216 5.42 -0.68 -9.36
C TYR A 216 6.41 -1.83 -9.22
N GLY A 217 6.96 -2.36 -10.32
CA GLY A 217 8.01 -3.39 -10.29
C GLY A 217 9.30 -2.90 -9.64
N ILE A 218 9.78 -1.72 -10.06
CA ILE A 218 10.96 -1.06 -9.46
C ILE A 218 10.74 -0.83 -7.96
N SER A 219 9.55 -0.39 -7.58
CA SER A 219 9.24 -0.14 -6.18
C SER A 219 9.20 -1.41 -5.34
N GLN A 220 8.71 -2.54 -5.87
CA GLN A 220 8.79 -3.83 -5.18
C GLN A 220 10.24 -4.30 -5.02
N ALA A 221 11.07 -4.15 -6.05
CA ALA A 221 12.50 -4.46 -5.96
C ALA A 221 13.23 -3.57 -4.93
N THR A 222 12.89 -2.29 -4.91
CA THR A 222 13.42 -1.34 -3.93
C THR A 222 12.92 -1.67 -2.52
N ALA A 223 11.67 -2.12 -2.35
CA ALA A 223 11.14 -2.58 -1.07
C ALA A 223 11.89 -3.81 -0.55
N ALA A 224 12.22 -4.76 -1.43
CA ALA A 224 13.03 -5.94 -1.10
C ALA A 224 14.43 -5.53 -0.64
N TYR A 225 15.11 -4.66 -1.39
CA TYR A 225 16.42 -4.14 -0.98
C TYR A 225 16.34 -3.39 0.35
N MET A 226 15.35 -2.50 0.50
CA MET A 226 15.12 -1.76 1.74
C MET A 226 14.84 -2.67 2.94
N LEU A 227 14.15 -3.79 2.72
CA LEU A 227 13.92 -4.74 3.80
C LEU A 227 15.26 -5.29 4.33
N THR A 228 16.16 -5.68 3.44
CA THR A 228 17.48 -6.23 3.82
C THR A 228 18.41 -5.22 4.49
N THR A 229 18.18 -3.91 4.30
CA THR A 229 18.98 -2.87 4.95
C THR A 229 18.44 -2.49 6.32
N VAL A 230 17.17 -2.79 6.61
CA VAL A 230 16.46 -2.28 7.79
C VAL A 230 16.13 -3.36 8.82
N VAL A 231 16.12 -4.62 8.40
CA VAL A 231 15.77 -5.76 9.22
C VAL A 231 16.74 -6.87 8.94
N ASP A 232 17.41 -7.38 9.97
CA ASP A 232 18.22 -8.59 9.90
C ASP A 232 17.38 -9.79 9.45
N PRO A 233 17.97 -10.78 8.75
CA PRO A 233 17.18 -11.90 8.25
C PRO A 233 16.52 -12.60 9.43
N PRO A 234 15.21 -12.88 9.34
CA PRO A 234 14.52 -13.59 10.41
C PRO A 234 15.27 -14.90 10.68
N GLN A 235 15.44 -15.27 11.94
CA GLN A 235 16.00 -16.58 12.23
C GLN A 235 15.00 -17.62 11.73
N PRO A 236 15.45 -18.70 11.06
CA PRO A 236 14.55 -19.74 10.59
C PRO A 236 13.67 -20.22 11.75
N LEU A 237 12.34 -20.25 11.58
CA LEU A 237 11.40 -20.79 12.58
C LEU A 237 11.80 -22.20 13.06
N SER A 238 12.52 -22.97 12.24
CA SER A 238 13.10 -24.26 12.63
C SER A 238 14.19 -24.15 13.70
N LYS A 239 15.01 -23.08 13.68
CA LYS A 239 16.03 -22.80 14.70
C LYS A 239 15.38 -22.26 15.97
N LEU A 240 14.42 -21.34 15.86
CA LEU A 240 13.65 -20.84 17.00
C LEU A 240 12.88 -21.97 17.69
N ARG A 241 12.19 -22.83 16.94
CA ARG A 241 11.47 -23.99 17.50
C ARG A 241 12.42 -24.98 18.17
N LYS A 242 13.60 -25.23 17.59
CA LYS A 242 14.62 -26.08 18.23
C LYS A 242 15.15 -25.43 19.51
N GLN A 243 15.48 -24.15 19.49
CA GLN A 243 15.90 -23.41 20.68
C GLN A 243 14.86 -23.45 21.79
N THR A 244 13.58 -23.24 21.49
CA THR A 244 12.51 -23.32 22.49
C THR A 244 12.34 -24.73 23.04
N VAL A 245 12.45 -25.77 22.19
CA VAL A 245 12.40 -27.17 22.63
C VAL A 245 13.61 -27.53 23.50
N ASP A 246 14.80 -27.07 23.11
CA ASP A 246 16.04 -27.28 23.86
C ASP A 246 15.98 -26.55 25.22
N GLU A 247 15.53 -25.28 25.26
CA GLU A 247 15.32 -24.52 26.51
C GLU A 247 14.28 -25.17 27.43
N LEU A 248 13.18 -25.69 26.89
CA LEU A 248 12.18 -26.44 27.66
C LEU A 248 12.75 -27.73 28.22
N SER A 249 13.55 -28.47 27.43
CA SER A 249 14.18 -29.72 27.88
C SER A 249 15.25 -29.49 28.96
N VAL A 250 16.01 -28.39 28.88
CA VAL A 250 16.98 -27.99 29.90
C VAL A 250 16.27 -27.59 31.19
N SER A 251 15.20 -26.80 31.11
CA SER A 251 14.40 -26.42 32.28
C SER A 251 13.73 -27.61 32.97
N GLU A 252 13.29 -28.62 32.21
CA GLU A 252 12.72 -29.86 32.75
C GLU A 252 13.78 -30.68 33.50
N SER A 253 14.99 -30.77 32.93
CA SER A 253 16.12 -31.47 33.57
C SER A 253 16.67 -30.78 34.82
N GLU A 254 16.62 -29.44 34.90
CA GLU A 254 17.00 -28.69 36.11
C GLU A 254 15.96 -28.84 37.22
N MET A 255 14.68 -28.93 36.85
CA MET A 255 13.60 -29.15 37.79
C MET A 255 13.70 -30.55 38.42
N ASP A 256 13.94 -31.59 37.61
CA ASP A 256 14.15 -32.97 38.10
C ASP A 256 15.37 -33.11 39.02
N ARG A 257 16.43 -32.34 38.77
CA ARG A 257 17.64 -32.32 39.61
C ARG A 257 17.39 -31.66 40.98
N LYS A 258 16.39 -30.79 41.11
CA LYS A 258 16.07 -30.06 42.35
C LYS A 258 15.11 -30.84 43.27
N THR A 259 14.46 -31.88 42.75
CA THR A 259 13.49 -32.72 43.46
C THR A 259 14.09 -34.01 44.06
N ARG A 260 15.37 -34.30 43.79
CA ARG A 260 16.17 -35.36 44.43
C ARG A 260 17.08 -34.78 45.50
#